data_AF-A0AAX3NCQ0-F1
#
_entry.id   AF-A0AAX3NCQ0-F1
#
_cell.length_a   1.000
_cell.length_b   1.000
_cell.length_c   1.000
_cell.angle_alpha   90.00
_cell.angle_beta   90.00
_cell.angle_gamma   90.00
#
_symmetry.space_group_name_H-M   'P 1'
#
loop_
_entity.id
_entity.type
_entity.pdbx_description
1 polymer ?
#
loop_
_entity_poly.entity_id
_entity_poly.type
_entity_poly.pdbx_seq_one_letter_code
_entity_poly.pdbx_strand_id
1 'polypeptide(L)'
;MTISEYELRLKVYRLKKLDEQELIHQQAWANWQIQATKTQGKKEVPVYRKFQDFFPKDKFENEILGVKTESKVDKNLLHLIKKANE
;
A
#
# COMPACT_ATOMS: atom_id res chain seq x y z
N MET A 1 7.57 8.34 -32.27
CA MET A 1 7.31 8.11 -30.85
C MET A 1 8.39 8.84 -30.08
N THR A 2 8.01 9.82 -29.26
CA THR A 2 8.96 10.55 -28.42
C THR A 2 9.22 9.78 -27.12
N ILE A 3 10.34 10.07 -26.44
CA ILE A 3 10.67 9.47 -25.14
C ILE A 3 9.54 9.74 -24.13
N SER A 4 9.00 10.96 -24.12
CA SER A 4 7.88 11.35 -23.25
C SER A 4 6.60 10.56 -23.53
N GLU A 5 6.25 10.32 -24.80
CA GLU A 5 5.11 9.48 -25.17
C GLU A 5 5.28 8.03 -24.71
N TYR A 6 6.49 7.49 -24.82
CA TYR A 6 6.81 6.15 -24.35
C TYR A 6 6.66 6.03 -22.82
N GLU A 7 7.24 6.98 -22.08
CA GLU A 7 7.16 7.02 -20.62
C GLU A 7 5.71 7.12 -20.12
N LEU A 8 4.89 7.95 -20.78
CA LEU A 8 3.47 8.07 -20.45
C LEU A 8 2.73 6.74 -20.66
N ARG A 9 2.94 6.09 -21.82
CA ARG A 9 2.35 4.78 -22.11
C ARG A 9 2.81 3.71 -21.13
N LEU A 10 4.08 3.73 -20.72
CA LEU A 10 4.61 2.81 -19.74
C LEU A 10 3.96 3.00 -18.36
N LYS A 11 3.76 4.25 -17.92
CA LYS A 11 3.04 4.56 -16.67
C LYS A 11 1.59 4.06 -16.72
N VAL A 12 0.87 4.36 -17.81
CA VAL A 12 -0.51 3.89 -18.01
C VAL A 12 -0.58 2.37 -17.98
N TYR A 13 0.37 1.67 -18.63
CA TYR A 13 0.44 0.22 -18.62
C TYR A 13 0.67 -0.34 -17.20
N ARG A 14 1.56 0.27 -16.41
CA ARG A 14 1.81 -0.12 -15.02
C ARG A 14 0.58 0.06 -14.14
N LEU A 15 -0.15 1.17 -14.29
CA LEU A 15 -1.41 1.39 -13.56
C LEU A 15 -2.47 0.34 -13.92
N LYS A 16 -2.64 0.06 -15.22
CA LYS A 16 -3.55 -1.01 -15.67
C LYS A 16 -3.18 -2.37 -15.08
N LYS A 17 -1.89 -2.69 -15.02
CA LYS A 17 -1.41 -3.94 -14.40
C LYS A 17 -1.71 -3.99 -12.90
N LEU A 18 -1.63 -2.86 -12.21
CA LEU A 18 -1.99 -2.77 -10.79
C LEU A 18 -3.49 -3.06 -10.57
N ASP A 19 -4.37 -2.54 -11.44
CA ASP A 19 -5.80 -2.85 -11.38
C ASP A 19 -6.09 -4.34 -11.62
N GLU A 20 -5.38 -4.98 -12.56
CA GLU A 20 -5.47 -6.43 -12.78
C GLU A 20 -5.04 -7.22 -11.53
N GLN A 21 -3.97 -6.78 -10.86
CA GLN A 21 -3.51 -7.39 -9.61
C GLN A 21 -4.51 -7.17 -8.47
N GLU A 22 -5.13 -6.00 -8.38
CA GLU A 22 -6.15 -5.70 -7.37
C GLU A 22 -7.30 -6.71 -7.44
N LEU A 23 -7.81 -7.01 -8.63
CA LEU A 23 -8.87 -8.01 -8.82
C LEU A 23 -8.47 -9.41 -8.31
N ILE A 24 -7.23 -9.84 -8.61
CA ILE A 24 -6.71 -11.12 -8.12
C ILE A 24 -6.62 -11.11 -6.58
N HIS A 25 -6.15 -10.00 -6.00
CA HIS A 25 -6.06 -9.84 -4.56
C HIS A 25 -7.44 -9.78 -3.90
N GLN A 26 -8.44 -9.16 -4.52
CA GLN A 26 -9.82 -9.15 -4.03
C GLN A 26 -10.40 -10.58 -3.99
N GLN A 27 -10.15 -11.37 -5.04
CA GLN A 27 -10.57 -12.77 -5.06
C GLN A 27 -9.85 -13.59 -3.98
N ALA A 28 -8.55 -13.40 -3.82
CA ALA A 28 -7.77 -14.03 -2.75
C ALA A 28 -8.28 -13.60 -1.36
N TRP A 29 -8.62 -12.33 -1.17
CA TRP A 29 -9.19 -11.79 0.06
C TRP A 29 -10.53 -12.44 0.40
N ALA A 30 -11.43 -12.55 -0.58
CA ALA A 30 -12.72 -13.21 -0.41
C ALA A 30 -12.55 -14.69 0.04
N ASN A 31 -11.60 -15.40 -0.56
CA ASN A 31 -11.27 -16.77 -0.18
C ASN A 31 -10.60 -16.85 1.21
N TRP A 32 -9.74 -15.88 1.53
CA TRP A 32 -8.93 -15.82 2.75
C TRP A 32 -9.74 -15.43 3.98
N GLN A 33 -10.79 -14.62 3.84
CA GLN A 33 -11.67 -14.19 4.93
C GLN A 33 -12.31 -15.38 5.69
N ILE A 34 -12.34 -16.55 5.07
CA ILE A 34 -12.88 -17.80 5.63
C ILE A 34 -11.86 -18.53 6.52
N GLN A 35 -10.55 -18.30 6.34
CA GLN A 35 -9.50 -19.19 6.86
C GLN A 35 -8.56 -18.57 7.90
N ALA A 36 -8.46 -17.25 7.96
CA ALA A 36 -7.36 -16.61 8.68
C ALA A 36 -7.82 -15.79 9.89
N THR A 37 -8.24 -16.51 10.93
CA THR A 37 -8.36 -15.98 12.28
C THR A 37 -7.05 -16.19 13.05
N LYS A 38 -6.68 -15.22 13.87
CA LYS A 38 -5.63 -15.35 14.87
C LYS A 38 -6.27 -15.30 16.25
N THR A 39 -5.73 -16.06 17.18
CA THR A 39 -6.13 -16.01 18.58
C THR A 39 -5.51 -14.77 19.23
N GLN A 40 -6.36 -13.86 19.70
CA GLN A 40 -5.96 -12.72 20.51
C GLN A 40 -6.58 -12.88 21.90
N GLY A 41 -5.79 -13.45 22.82
CA GLY A 41 -6.27 -13.83 24.16
C GLY A 41 -7.31 -14.94 24.09
N LYS A 42 -8.56 -14.64 24.50
CA LYS A 42 -9.70 -15.57 24.47
C LYS A 42 -10.59 -15.45 23.22
N LYS A 43 -10.25 -14.56 22.28
CA LYS A 43 -11.08 -14.28 21.10
C LYS A 43 -10.31 -14.61 19.83
N GLU A 44 -11.01 -15.11 18.83
CA GLU A 44 -10.50 -15.21 17.47
C GLU A 44 -10.80 -13.92 16.71
N VAL A 45 -9.77 -13.33 16.11
CA VAL A 45 -9.87 -12.08 15.36
C VAL A 45 -9.25 -12.31 13.98
N PRO A 46 -9.84 -11.79 12.88
CA PRO A 46 -9.21 -11.84 11.57
C PRO A 46 -7.79 -11.24 11.60
N VAL A 47 -6.82 -11.87 10.92
CA VAL A 47 -5.42 -11.42 10.90
C VAL A 47 -5.28 -10.00 10.32
N TYR A 48 -6.05 -9.72 9.27
CA TYR A 48 -6.22 -8.45 8.59
C TYR A 48 -7.66 -8.00 8.80
N ARG A 49 -7.88 -6.73 9.13
CA ARG A 49 -9.22 -6.21 9.43
C ARG A 49 -9.87 -5.61 8.19
N LYS A 50 -9.06 -5.08 7.27
CA LYS A 50 -9.51 -4.46 6.03
C LYS A 50 -8.70 -5.01 4.87
N PHE A 51 -9.30 -4.97 3.67
CA PHE A 51 -8.60 -5.32 2.44
C PHE A 51 -7.33 -4.48 2.22
N GLN A 52 -7.36 -3.20 2.58
CA GLN A 52 -6.19 -2.30 2.49
C GLN A 52 -5.00 -2.75 3.36
N ASP A 53 -5.24 -3.50 4.43
CA ASP A 53 -4.17 -4.09 5.26
C ASP A 53 -3.50 -5.28 4.55
N PHE A 54 -4.26 -6.00 3.70
CA PHE A 54 -3.79 -7.13 2.90
C PHE A 54 -3.13 -6.67 1.59
N PHE A 55 -3.73 -5.68 0.92
CA PHE A 55 -3.23 -5.11 -0.32
C PHE A 55 -3.29 -3.57 -0.29
N PRO A 56 -2.19 -2.90 0.08
CA PRO A 56 -2.15 -1.44 0.15
C PRO A 56 -1.95 -0.82 -1.25
N LYS A 57 -3.01 -0.76 -2.05
CA LYS A 57 -3.01 -0.23 -3.43
C LYS A 57 -2.37 1.16 -3.53
N ASP A 58 -2.70 2.05 -2.61
CA ASP A 58 -2.23 3.44 -2.59
C ASP A 58 -0.70 3.55 -2.59
N LYS A 59 0.00 2.59 -1.95
CA LYS A 59 1.47 2.59 -1.94
C LYS A 59 2.03 2.31 -3.33
N PHE A 60 1.47 1.33 -4.02
CA PHE A 60 1.89 0.94 -5.36
C PHE A 60 1.54 2.02 -6.40
N GLU A 61 0.38 2.66 -6.29
CA GLU A 61 0.03 3.80 -7.16
C GLU A 61 1.02 4.96 -6.98
N ASN A 62 1.35 5.31 -5.73
CA ASN A 62 2.32 6.36 -5.44
C ASN A 62 3.72 6.04 -5.97
N GLU A 63 4.16 4.77 -5.89
CA GLU A 63 5.41 4.32 -6.49
C GLU A 63 5.42 4.46 -8.01
N ILE A 64 4.32 4.12 -8.69
CA ILE A 64 4.20 4.24 -10.15
C ILE A 64 4.17 5.70 -10.60
N LEU A 65 3.46 6.55 -9.85
CA LEU A 65 3.38 7.98 -10.11
C LEU A 65 4.66 8.73 -9.72
N GLY A 66 5.54 8.09 -8.94
CA GLY A 66 6.76 8.71 -8.42
C GLY A 66 6.48 9.78 -7.37
N VAL A 67 5.27 9.77 -6.79
CA VAL A 67 4.93 10.64 -5.66
C VAL A 67 5.70 10.08 -4.47
N LYS A 68 6.75 10.80 -4.07
CA LYS A 68 7.37 10.57 -2.76
C LYS A 68 6.30 10.92 -1.73
N THR A 69 5.49 9.94 -1.31
CA THR A 69 4.83 10.04 -0.01
C THR A 69 5.96 10.27 0.95
N GLU A 70 6.02 11.49 1.52
CA GLU A 70 6.84 11.75 2.69
C GLU A 70 6.64 10.54 3.59
N SER A 71 7.71 9.77 3.82
CA SER A 71 7.69 8.75 4.85
C SER A 71 7.03 9.40 6.05
N LYS A 72 6.10 8.72 6.72
CA LYS A 72 5.56 9.22 7.99
C LYS A 72 6.75 9.33 8.95
N VAL A 73 7.51 10.41 8.84
CA VAL A 73 8.56 10.74 9.77
C VAL A 73 7.78 11.05 11.02
N ASP A 74 7.92 10.19 12.03
CA ASP A 74 7.22 10.33 13.28
C ASP A 74 7.40 11.78 13.74
N LYS A 75 6.29 12.51 13.85
CA LYS A 75 6.32 13.93 14.23
C LYS A 75 7.04 14.11 15.57
N ASN A 76 6.98 13.08 16.42
CA ASN A 76 7.72 12.97 17.66
C ASN A 76 9.24 12.88 17.44
N LEU A 77 9.71 12.09 16.47
CA LEU A 77 11.14 12.02 16.11
C LEU A 77 11.64 13.36 15.56
N LEU A 78 10.88 14.00 14.67
CA LEU A 78 11.18 15.36 14.18
C LEU A 78 11.27 16.38 15.32
N HIS A 79 10.33 16.32 16.27
CA HIS A 79 10.31 17.22 17.42
C HIS A 79 11.53 17.02 18.34
N LEU A 80 11.94 15.77 18.57
CA LEU A 80 13.12 15.45 19.38
C LEU A 80 14.42 15.93 18.72
N ILE A 81 14.57 15.74 17.40
CA ILE A 81 15.74 16.22 16.65
C ILE A 81 15.81 17.75 16.70
N LYS A 82 14.68 18.45 16.56
CA LYS A 82 14.64 19.91 16.62
C LYS A 82 15.05 20.43 18.00
N LYS A 83 14.54 19.81 19.08
CA LYS A 83 14.87 20.17 20.46
C LYS A 83 16.33 19.89 20.82
N ALA A 84 16.95 18.88 20.23
CA ALA A 84 18.35 18.54 20.49
C ALA A 84 19.35 19.50 19.80
N ASN A 85 18.89 20.30 18.83
CA ASN A 85 19.68 21.31 18.12
C ASN A 85 19.47 22.74 18.64
N GLU A 86 18.57 22.93 19.61
CA GLU A 86 18.42 24.17 20.40
C GLU A 86 19.33 24.11 21.63
#